data_AF-A0A1M4V034-F1
#
_entry.id   AF-A0A1M4V034-F1
#
_cell.length_a   1.000
_cell.length_b   1.000
_cell.length_c   1.000
_cell.angle_alpha   90.00
_cell.angle_beta   90.00
_cell.angle_gamma   90.00
#
_symmetry.space_group_name_H-M   'P 1'
#
loop_
_entity.id
_entity.type
_entity.pdbx_description
1 polymer ?
#
loop_
_entity_poly.entity_id
_entity_poly.type
_entity_poly.pdbx_seq_one_letter_code
_entity_poly.pdbx_strand_id
1 'polypeptide(L)'
;MSRMTAMFAGLIALPTSVFADAVPSKEAAEGTFAEAPFSPYANRTFPERPLWGDTHLHTSLSLDAGAFGNTLGPDAAWRFAKGEQVISSTGQPVRLARPLDWMVLTDHTDLMGFAPDLQAGKPGVLADPKGLQWY
;
A
#
# COMPACT_ATOMS: atom_id res chain seq x y z
N MET A 1 -49.95 -34.52 -29.21
CA MET A 1 -48.75 -33.78 -28.78
C MET A 1 -48.69 -33.83 -27.26
N SER A 2 -47.96 -34.79 -26.69
CA SER A 2 -47.87 -34.97 -25.22
C SER A 2 -46.55 -34.35 -24.75
N ARG A 3 -46.61 -33.38 -23.84
CA ARG A 3 -45.43 -32.76 -23.22
C ARG A 3 -45.05 -33.58 -22.00
N MET A 4 -43.89 -34.22 -22.06
CA MET A 4 -43.32 -34.99 -20.96
C MET A 4 -42.47 -34.07 -20.10
N THR A 5 -42.98 -33.72 -18.92
CA THR A 5 -42.25 -32.91 -17.93
C THR A 5 -41.31 -33.82 -17.16
N ALA A 6 -40.00 -33.69 -17.39
CA ALA A 6 -39.00 -34.42 -16.61
C ALA A 6 -38.75 -33.69 -15.30
N MET A 7 -39.04 -34.36 -14.18
CA MET A 7 -38.76 -33.85 -12.83
C MET A 7 -37.31 -34.21 -12.46
N PHE A 8 -36.42 -33.23 -12.40
CA PHE A 8 -35.06 -33.42 -11.89
C PHE A 8 -35.10 -33.48 -10.36
N ALA A 9 -34.89 -34.66 -9.79
CA ALA A 9 -34.63 -34.81 -8.37
C ALA A 9 -33.16 -34.42 -8.11
N GLY A 10 -32.95 -33.21 -7.59
CA GLY A 10 -31.63 -32.76 -7.16
C GLY A 10 -31.17 -33.50 -5.91
N LEU A 11 -30.11 -34.30 -6.04
CA LEU A 11 -29.45 -34.94 -4.90
C LEU A 11 -28.66 -33.85 -4.14
N ILE A 12 -29.18 -33.40 -3.00
CA ILE A 12 -28.45 -32.49 -2.11
C ILE A 12 -27.42 -33.33 -1.35
N ALA A 13 -26.16 -33.24 -1.76
CA ALA A 13 -25.05 -33.78 -0.98
C ALA A 13 -24.85 -32.91 0.25
N LEU A 14 -25.30 -33.39 1.41
CA LEU A 14 -24.98 -32.78 2.70
C LEU A 14 -23.47 -32.96 2.95
N PRO A 15 -22.72 -31.91 3.30
CA PRO A 15 -21.33 -32.06 3.71
C PRO A 15 -21.30 -32.86 5.00
N THR A 16 -20.74 -34.07 4.95
CA THR A 16 -20.36 -34.79 6.17
C THR A 16 -19.23 -34.02 6.82
N SER A 17 -19.50 -33.40 7.97
CA SER A 17 -18.47 -32.89 8.86
C SER A 17 -17.56 -34.05 9.25
N VAL A 18 -16.34 -34.10 8.70
CA VAL A 18 -15.30 -34.99 9.22
C VAL A 18 -14.78 -34.34 10.50
N PHE A 19 -15.33 -34.75 11.64
CA PHE A 19 -14.68 -34.51 12.92
C PHE A 19 -13.49 -35.48 12.99
N ALA A 20 -12.28 -34.94 13.13
CA ALA A 20 -11.13 -35.74 13.45
C ALA A 20 -11.29 -36.26 14.90
N ASP A 21 -11.84 -37.47 15.06
CA ASP A 21 -12.11 -38.09 16.36
C ASP A 21 -10.85 -38.60 17.10
N ALA A 22 -9.67 -38.46 16.49
CA ALA A 22 -8.43 -38.92 17.10
C ALA A 22 -7.50 -37.74 17.35
N VAL A 23 -7.43 -37.29 18.60
CA VAL A 23 -6.23 -36.62 19.11
C VAL A 23 -5.16 -37.72 19.23
N PRO A 24 -4.05 -37.65 18.48
CA PRO A 24 -3.01 -38.67 18.57
C PRO A 24 -2.51 -38.78 20.01
N SER A 25 -2.26 -40.00 20.49
CA SER A 25 -1.56 -40.17 21.76
C SER A 25 -0.15 -39.60 21.64
N LYS A 26 0.47 -39.25 22.78
CA LYS A 26 1.82 -38.70 22.78
C LYS A 26 2.82 -39.65 22.11
N GLU A 27 2.65 -40.95 22.33
CA GLU A 27 3.43 -42.02 21.71
C GLU A 27 3.19 -42.12 20.20
N ALA A 28 1.96 -41.86 19.73
CA ALA A 28 1.63 -41.84 18.31
C ALA A 28 2.19 -40.60 17.59
N ALA A 29 2.41 -39.50 18.32
CA ALA A 29 3.01 -38.27 17.81
C ALA A 29 4.55 -38.31 17.89
N GLU A 30 5.14 -39.08 18.81
CA GLU A 30 6.59 -39.22 18.96
C GLU A 30 7.22 -39.83 17.69
N GLY A 31 8.18 -39.12 17.10
CA GLY A 31 8.90 -39.55 15.89
C GLY A 31 8.17 -39.31 14.55
N THR A 32 6.93 -38.80 14.57
CA THR A 32 6.19 -38.45 13.33
C THR A 32 6.50 -37.04 12.81
N PHE A 33 6.93 -36.15 13.71
CA PHE A 33 7.34 -34.79 13.36
C PHE A 33 8.87 -34.69 13.33
N ALA A 34 9.38 -33.87 12.41
CA ALA A 34 10.80 -33.53 12.38
C ALA A 34 11.22 -32.88 13.70
N GLU A 35 12.46 -33.14 14.14
CA GLU A 35 13.06 -32.64 15.39
C GLU A 35 12.99 -31.11 15.51
N ALA A 36 12.99 -30.40 14.37
CA ALA A 36 12.73 -28.98 14.29
C ALA A 36 11.53 -28.67 13.37
N PRO A 37 10.65 -27.72 13.74
CA PRO A 37 9.57 -27.28 12.87
C PRO A 37 10.14 -26.64 11.60
N PHE A 38 9.72 -27.16 10.44
CA PHE A 38 10.08 -26.61 9.13
C PHE A 38 9.29 -25.32 8.86
N SER A 39 10.00 -24.18 8.81
CA SER A 39 9.44 -22.91 8.34
C SER A 39 10.17 -22.49 7.05
N PRO A 40 9.56 -22.71 5.86
CA PRO A 40 10.18 -22.36 4.59
C PRO A 40 10.40 -20.86 4.40
N TYR A 41 9.78 -20.03 5.25
CA TYR A 41 9.86 -18.57 5.23
C TYR A 41 10.89 -18.00 6.22
N ALA A 42 11.41 -18.82 7.14
CA ALA A 42 12.38 -18.35 8.12
C ALA A 42 13.66 -17.82 7.41
N ASN A 43 14.12 -16.64 7.83
CA ASN A 43 15.31 -15.97 7.29
C ASN A 43 15.28 -15.72 5.77
N ARG A 44 14.11 -15.71 5.15
CA ARG A 44 13.99 -15.39 3.73
C ARG A 44 14.24 -13.90 3.52
N THR A 45 15.22 -13.58 2.67
CA THR A 45 15.67 -12.20 2.41
C THR A 45 15.34 -11.72 0.99
N PHE A 46 14.65 -12.53 0.19
CA PHE A 46 14.31 -12.20 -1.19
C PHE A 46 12.79 -11.97 -1.33
N PRO A 47 12.36 -11.04 -2.21
CA PRO A 47 10.96 -10.79 -2.48
C PRO A 47 10.29 -11.95 -3.22
N GLU A 48 9.09 -12.34 -2.78
CA GLU A 48 8.34 -13.48 -3.35
C GLU A 48 7.25 -13.06 -4.34
N ARG A 49 6.86 -11.78 -4.32
CA ARG A 49 5.85 -11.22 -5.22
C ARG A 49 6.24 -9.80 -5.62
N PRO A 50 5.97 -9.39 -6.87
CA PRO A 50 6.09 -8.00 -7.25
C PRO A 50 5.03 -7.18 -6.50
N LEU A 51 5.46 -6.13 -5.83
CA LEU A 51 4.60 -5.11 -5.26
C LEU A 51 4.32 -4.02 -6.30
N TRP A 52 5.10 -3.88 -7.37
CA TRP A 52 4.93 -2.77 -8.32
C TRP A 52 5.12 -1.40 -7.65
N GLY A 53 4.93 -0.34 -8.42
CA GLY A 53 5.20 1.01 -7.97
C GLY A 53 4.32 2.06 -8.61
N ASP A 54 4.63 3.31 -8.28
CA ASP A 54 3.96 4.50 -8.81
C ASP A 54 4.85 5.16 -9.87
N THR A 55 4.28 5.42 -11.05
CA THR A 55 4.98 6.03 -12.19
C THR A 55 4.88 7.54 -12.22
N HIS A 56 3.97 8.15 -11.45
CA HIS A 56 3.63 9.57 -11.57
C HIS A 56 3.23 10.14 -10.21
N LEU A 57 4.23 10.57 -9.43
CA LEU A 57 4.04 11.12 -8.08
C LEU A 57 4.56 12.55 -7.99
N HIS A 58 3.73 13.45 -7.47
CA HIS A 58 4.09 14.83 -7.19
C HIS A 58 4.26 15.03 -5.68
N THR A 59 5.23 15.87 -5.30
CA THR A 59 5.54 16.32 -3.95
C THR A 59 5.21 17.80 -3.80
N SER A 60 5.43 18.35 -2.61
CA SER A 60 5.31 19.78 -2.37
C SER A 60 6.25 20.63 -3.23
N LEU A 61 7.29 20.05 -3.84
CA LEU A 61 8.15 20.77 -4.77
C LEU A 61 7.46 21.07 -6.11
N SER A 62 6.50 20.23 -6.54
CA SER A 62 5.72 20.55 -7.73
C SER A 62 4.78 21.72 -7.47
N LEU A 63 4.70 22.63 -8.44
CA LEU A 63 3.82 23.79 -8.34
C LEU A 63 2.36 23.41 -8.09
N ASP A 64 1.82 22.50 -8.89
CA ASP A 64 0.42 22.09 -8.82
C ASP A 64 0.10 21.47 -7.45
N ALA A 65 0.86 20.46 -7.04
CA ALA A 65 0.63 19.77 -5.79
C ALA A 65 0.80 20.72 -4.60
N GLY A 66 1.88 21.50 -4.56
CA GLY A 66 2.11 22.48 -3.50
C GLY A 66 1.03 23.56 -3.42
N ALA A 67 0.63 24.12 -4.56
CA ALA A 67 -0.42 25.14 -4.65
C ALA A 67 -1.81 24.60 -4.26
N PHE A 68 -2.06 23.31 -4.50
CA PHE A 68 -3.28 22.62 -4.05
C PHE A 68 -3.17 22.05 -2.62
N GLY A 69 -2.15 22.46 -1.85
CA GLY A 69 -2.05 22.19 -0.42
C GLY A 69 -1.25 20.95 -0.04
N ASN A 70 -0.55 20.31 -0.97
CA ASN A 70 0.42 19.27 -0.62
C ASN A 70 1.65 19.88 0.05
N THR A 71 1.90 19.47 1.28
CA THR A 71 3.02 19.91 2.11
C THR A 71 4.12 18.85 2.24
N LEU A 72 3.93 17.65 1.70
CA LEU A 72 4.87 16.55 1.82
C LEU A 72 5.93 16.61 0.72
N GLY A 73 7.19 16.77 1.14
CA GLY A 73 8.35 16.73 0.25
C GLY A 73 8.82 15.31 -0.12
N PRO A 74 9.90 15.21 -0.91
CA PRO A 74 10.42 13.93 -1.41
C PRO A 74 10.75 12.89 -0.32
N ASP A 75 11.28 13.32 0.82
CA ASP A 75 11.63 12.40 1.92
C ASP A 75 10.39 11.75 2.54
N ALA A 76 9.30 12.53 2.72
CA ALA A 76 8.04 12.01 3.25
C ALA A 76 7.38 11.06 2.24
N ALA A 77 7.42 11.41 0.95
CA ALA A 77 6.95 10.55 -0.13
C ALA A 77 7.72 9.21 -0.17
N TRP A 78 9.05 9.25 -0.04
CA TRP A 78 9.90 8.06 0.02
C TRP A 78 9.58 7.16 1.22
N ARG A 79 9.42 7.74 2.41
CA ARG A 79 9.02 7.00 3.62
C ARG A 79 7.64 6.35 3.45
N PHE A 80 6.69 7.08 2.88
CA PHE A 80 5.35 6.57 2.61
C PHE A 80 5.38 5.40 1.61
N ALA A 81 6.17 5.48 0.54
CA ALA A 81 6.36 4.40 -0.43
C ALA A 81 6.98 3.13 0.19
N LYS A 82 7.91 3.28 1.15
CA LYS A 82 8.44 2.17 1.95
C LYS A 82 7.43 1.55 2.93
N GLY A 83 6.22 2.08 3.01
CA GLY A 83 5.18 1.61 3.92
C GLY A 83 5.29 2.17 5.33
N GLU A 84 6.06 3.24 5.54
CA GLU A 84 6.03 3.96 6.82
C GLU A 84 4.74 4.78 6.95
N GLN A 85 4.29 5.00 8.19
CA GLN A 85 3.22 5.95 8.46
C GLN A 85 3.77 7.39 8.35
N VAL A 86 3.03 8.27 7.67
CA VAL A 86 3.30 9.70 7.58
C VAL A 86 2.06 10.50 8.00
N ILE A 87 2.23 11.79 8.27
CA ILE A 87 1.11 12.71 8.47
C ILE A 87 0.82 13.36 7.11
N SER A 88 -0.41 13.22 6.63
CA SER A 88 -0.88 13.85 5.39
C SER A 88 -0.99 15.37 5.53
N SER A 89 -1.15 16.08 4.43
CA SER A 89 -1.29 17.54 4.44
C SER A 89 -2.55 18.05 5.14
N THR A 90 -3.56 17.19 5.35
CA THR A 90 -4.75 17.48 6.16
C THR A 90 -4.58 17.12 7.63
N GLY A 91 -3.38 16.71 8.06
CA GLY A 91 -3.05 16.37 9.44
C GLY A 91 -3.41 14.93 9.85
N GLN A 92 -3.97 14.12 8.95
CA GLN A 92 -4.34 12.74 9.26
C GLN A 92 -3.14 11.80 9.14
N PRO A 93 -2.94 10.86 10.09
CA PRO A 93 -1.96 9.79 9.93
C PRO A 93 -2.41 8.82 8.82
N VAL A 94 -1.54 8.59 7.85
CA VAL A 94 -1.81 7.73 6.69
C VAL A 94 -0.66 6.75 6.46
N ARG A 95 -0.99 5.57 5.91
CA ARG A 95 -0.04 4.55 5.48
C ARG A 95 -0.62 3.79 4.28
N LEU A 96 0.21 3.42 3.30
CA LEU A 96 -0.22 2.54 2.23
C LEU A 96 -0.62 1.16 2.77
N ALA A 97 -1.58 0.50 2.13
CA ALA A 97 -1.97 -0.87 2.48
C ALA A 97 -0.82 -1.89 2.31
N ARG A 98 0.16 -1.54 1.47
CA ARG A 98 1.39 -2.29 1.23
C ARG A 98 2.49 -1.33 0.75
N PRO A 99 3.78 -1.65 0.96
CA PRO A 99 4.86 -0.88 0.36
C PRO A 99 4.89 -1.04 -1.16
N LEU A 100 5.66 -0.16 -1.81
CA LEU A 100 5.98 -0.18 -3.23
C LEU A 100 7.40 -0.69 -3.43
N ASP A 101 7.65 -1.40 -4.54
CA ASP A 101 9.01 -1.79 -4.93
C ASP A 101 9.80 -0.59 -5.47
N TRP A 102 9.10 0.36 -6.08
CA TRP A 102 9.67 1.58 -6.66
C TRP A 102 8.64 2.71 -6.64
N MET A 103 9.13 3.93 -6.73
CA MET A 103 8.33 5.12 -7.03
C MET A 103 9.13 6.02 -7.96
N VAL A 104 8.44 6.72 -8.85
CA VAL A 104 9.03 7.75 -9.72
C VAL A 104 8.56 9.11 -9.23
N LEU A 105 9.51 9.97 -8.86
CA LEU A 105 9.22 11.36 -8.53
C LEU A 105 9.10 12.17 -9.83
N THR A 106 7.95 12.76 -10.08
CA THR A 106 7.62 13.43 -11.35
C THR A 106 7.10 14.85 -11.12
N ASP A 107 7.77 15.62 -10.27
CA ASP A 107 7.43 17.01 -10.03
C ASP A 107 7.54 17.86 -11.31
N HIS A 108 6.66 18.85 -11.46
CA HIS A 108 6.81 19.84 -12.53
C HIS A 108 8.11 20.62 -12.35
N THR A 109 8.88 20.75 -13.44
CA THR A 109 10.12 21.51 -13.46
C THR A 109 9.86 23.02 -13.40
N ASP A 110 8.79 23.48 -14.05
CA ASP A 110 8.41 24.89 -14.05
C ASP A 110 7.94 25.28 -12.65
N LEU A 111 8.60 26.29 -12.07
CA LEU A 111 8.34 26.75 -10.71
C LEU A 111 8.55 25.67 -9.63
N MET A 112 9.46 24.70 -9.87
CA MET A 112 9.86 23.74 -8.85
C MET A 112 10.33 24.45 -7.57
N GLY A 113 9.75 24.09 -6.43
CA GLY A 113 10.04 24.70 -5.12
C GLY A 113 9.38 26.06 -4.88
N PHE A 114 8.67 26.63 -5.86
CA PHE A 114 7.99 27.91 -5.68
C PHE A 114 6.91 27.85 -4.61
N ALA A 115 6.04 26.83 -4.63
CA ALA A 115 4.93 26.70 -3.68
C ALA A 115 5.38 26.68 -2.21
N PRO A 116 6.36 25.86 -1.78
CA PRO A 116 6.82 25.87 -0.40
C PRO A 116 7.55 27.17 -0.04
N ASP A 117 8.24 27.81 -1.00
CA ASP A 117 8.92 29.08 -0.77
C ASP A 117 7.94 30.24 -0.62
N LEU A 118 6.85 30.23 -1.39
CA LEU A 118 5.72 31.14 -1.26
C LEU A 118 5.04 30.94 0.10
N GLN A 119 4.69 29.71 0.46
CA GLN A 119 4.09 29.38 1.77
C GLN A 119 4.98 29.81 2.95
N ALA A 120 6.30 29.73 2.80
CA ALA A 120 7.27 30.19 3.80
C ALA A 120 7.50 31.72 3.78
N GLY A 121 6.87 32.46 2.86
CA GLY A 121 7.01 33.91 2.73
C GLY A 121 8.44 34.34 2.42
N LYS A 122 9.18 33.56 1.62
CA LYS A 122 10.59 33.85 1.35
C LYS A 122 10.75 35.23 0.70
N PRO A 123 11.68 36.10 1.17
CA PRO A 123 11.84 37.45 0.65
C PRO A 123 12.08 37.53 -0.86
N GLY A 124 12.80 36.57 -1.43
CA GLY A 124 13.04 36.52 -2.88
C GLY A 124 11.78 36.26 -3.71
N VAL A 125 10.78 35.56 -3.13
CA VAL A 125 9.48 35.33 -3.76
C VAL A 125 8.59 36.56 -3.60
N LEU A 126 8.54 37.14 -2.39
CA LEU A 126 7.68 38.30 -2.09
C LEU A 126 8.19 39.62 -2.68
N ALA A 127 9.46 39.70 -3.09
CA ALA A 127 10.00 40.86 -3.80
C ALA A 127 9.46 40.99 -5.22
N ASP A 128 9.01 39.88 -5.83
CA ASP A 128 8.36 39.91 -7.13
C ASP A 128 6.87 40.29 -6.97
N PRO A 129 6.34 41.26 -7.75
CA PRO A 129 4.95 41.70 -7.63
C PRO A 129 3.93 40.58 -7.83
N LYS A 130 4.24 39.58 -8.67
CA LYS A 130 3.37 38.44 -8.93
C LYS A 130 3.45 37.43 -7.78
N GLY A 131 4.64 37.17 -7.26
CA GLY A 131 4.84 36.40 -6.04
C GLY A 131 4.08 36.98 -4.85
N LEU A 132 4.17 38.29 -4.64
CA LEU A 132 3.41 39.00 -3.59
C LEU A 132 1.90 38.94 -3.80
N GLN A 133 1.42 39.03 -5.04
CA GLN A 133 -0.01 38.91 -5.35
C GLN A 133 -0.59 37.54 -4.99
N TRP A 134 0.24 36.49 -5.07
CA TRP A 134 -0.18 35.10 -4.87
C TRP A 134 -0.05 34.61 -3.44
N TYR A 135 0.65 35.35 -2.57
CA TYR A 135 0.79 35.07 -1.14
C TYR A 135 -0.45 35.51 -0.36
#